data_AF-A0A2S2GA59-F1
#
_entry.id   AF-A0A2S2GA59-F1
#
_cell.length_a   1.000
_cell.length_b   1.000
_cell.length_c   1.000
_cell.angle_alpha   90.00
_cell.angle_beta   90.00
_cell.angle_gamma   90.00
#
_symmetry.space_group_name_H-M   'P 1'
#
loop_
_entity.id
_entity.type
_entity.pdbx_description
1 polymer ?
#
loop_
_entity_poly.entity_id
_entity_poly.type
_entity_poly.pdbx_seq_one_letter_code
_entity_poly.pdbx_strand_id
1 'polypeptide(L)'
;MDWRDRHHDATLADILLSERVGVAHIRHVGDLISARAQLSMGMQGPVGLSFDQRADIAEAVIDLEDSYRLAWESVANEPEQRVQKLETLEQALLGAVTGIREIARRNGIEIDCC
;
A
#
# COMPACT_ATOMS: atom_id res chain seq x y z
N MET A 1 -3.24 16.07 -20.70
CA MET A 1 -3.06 14.69 -20.22
C MET A 1 -1.63 14.30 -20.54
N ASP A 2 -0.81 14.15 -19.51
CA ASP A 2 0.62 13.86 -19.65
C ASP A 2 0.81 12.47 -20.27
N TRP A 3 1.92 12.23 -20.97
CA TRP A 3 2.23 10.90 -21.51
C TRP A 3 2.48 9.88 -20.39
N ARG A 4 2.94 10.34 -19.22
CA ARG A 4 3.06 9.54 -18.01
C ARG A 4 1.70 9.07 -17.50
N ASP A 5 0.71 9.95 -17.44
CA ASP A 5 -0.66 9.59 -17.02
C ASP A 5 -1.22 8.46 -17.89
N ARG A 6 -1.05 8.56 -19.23
CA ARG A 6 -1.48 7.52 -20.17
C ARG A 6 -0.76 6.19 -20.00
N HIS A 7 0.48 6.19 -19.49
CA HIS A 7 1.25 4.98 -19.24
C HIS A 7 0.82 4.29 -17.94
N HIS A 8 0.51 5.08 -16.90
CA HIS A 8 -0.05 4.57 -15.65
C HIS A 8 -1.47 4.01 -15.84
N ASP A 9 -2.31 4.68 -16.62
CA ASP A 9 -3.67 4.21 -16.93
C ASP A 9 -3.65 2.87 -17.70
N ALA A 10 -2.72 2.71 -18.65
CA ALA A 10 -2.54 1.45 -19.38
C ALA A 10 -2.02 0.32 -18.47
N THR A 11 -1.10 0.63 -17.55
CA THR A 11 -0.59 -0.33 -16.57
C THR A 11 -1.69 -0.76 -15.60
N LEU A 12 -2.52 0.17 -15.15
CA LEU A 12 -3.68 -0.12 -14.30
C LEU A 12 -4.70 -0.99 -15.04
N ALA A 13 -5.00 -0.69 -16.30
CA ALA A 13 -5.89 -1.51 -17.12
C ALA A 13 -5.35 -2.94 -17.27
N ASP A 14 -4.06 -3.11 -17.54
CA ASP A 14 -3.42 -4.43 -17.65
C ASP A 14 -3.43 -5.22 -16.33
N ILE A 15 -3.28 -4.53 -15.19
CA ILE A 15 -3.43 -5.13 -13.86
C ILE A 15 -4.86 -5.60 -13.65
N LEU A 16 -5.85 -4.73 -13.89
CA LEU A 16 -7.27 -5.04 -13.71
C LEU A 16 -7.75 -6.16 -14.63
N LEU A 17 -7.20 -6.26 -15.85
CA LEU A 17 -7.55 -7.28 -16.84
C LEU A 17 -6.84 -8.62 -16.62
N SER A 18 -5.81 -8.68 -15.77
CA SER A 18 -5.16 -9.94 -15.38
C SER A 18 -6.04 -10.69 -14.37
N GLU A 19 -6.67 -11.80 -14.77
CA GLU A 19 -7.57 -12.59 -13.91
C GLU A 19 -6.94 -13.00 -12.57
N ARG A 20 -5.63 -13.28 -12.54
CA ARG A 20 -4.94 -13.77 -11.34
C ARG A 20 -4.38 -12.65 -10.48
N VAL A 21 -3.86 -11.58 -11.09
CA VAL A 21 -3.16 -10.50 -10.39
C VAL A 21 -4.11 -9.34 -10.07
N GLY A 22 -5.07 -9.04 -10.94
CA GLY A 22 -5.98 -7.91 -10.79
C GLY A 22 -6.85 -8.00 -9.54
N VAL A 23 -7.44 -9.17 -9.28
CA VAL A 23 -8.30 -9.36 -8.08
C VAL A 23 -7.49 -9.26 -6.79
N ALA A 24 -6.31 -9.88 -6.73
CA ALA A 24 -5.41 -9.78 -5.58
C ALA A 24 -4.94 -8.34 -5.35
N HIS A 25 -4.57 -7.64 -6.42
CA HIS A 25 -4.12 -6.26 -6.36
C HIS A 25 -5.21 -5.30 -5.89
N ILE A 26 -6.44 -5.40 -6.44
CA ILE A 26 -7.58 -4.59 -5.99
C ILE A 26 -7.85 -4.85 -4.50
N ARG A 27 -7.87 -6.11 -4.08
CA ARG A 27 -8.08 -6.48 -2.67
C ARG A 27 -7.03 -5.83 -1.77
N HIS A 28 -5.75 -5.99 -2.11
CA HIS A 28 -4.66 -5.47 -1.30
C HIS A 28 -4.59 -3.93 -1.28
N VAL A 29 -5.00 -3.25 -2.36
CA VAL A 29 -5.16 -1.78 -2.36
C VAL A 29 -6.29 -1.38 -1.41
N GLY A 30 -7.41 -2.11 -1.44
CA GLY A 30 -8.51 -1.93 -0.48
C GLY A 30 -8.04 -2.13 0.97
N ASP A 31 -7.26 -3.19 1.22
CA ASP A 31 -6.69 -3.49 2.53
C ASP A 31 -5.75 -2.37 3.00
N LEU A 32 -4.93 -1.82 2.09
CA LEU A 32 -4.01 -0.72 2.39
C LEU A 32 -4.78 0.55 2.79
N ILE A 33 -5.77 0.93 2.00
CA ILE A 33 -6.63 2.10 2.27
C ILE A 33 -7.33 1.93 3.62
N SER A 34 -7.90 0.75 3.88
CA SER A 34 -8.60 0.46 5.13
C SER A 34 -7.65 0.49 6.33
N ALA A 35 -6.51 -0.20 6.26
CA ALA A 35 -5.53 -0.24 7.35
C ALA A 35 -4.99 1.17 7.67
N ARG A 36 -4.72 1.99 6.65
CA ARG A 36 -4.30 3.39 6.85
C ARG A 36 -5.38 4.23 7.51
N ALA A 37 -6.64 4.10 7.08
CA ALA A 37 -7.76 4.83 7.67
C ALA A 37 -7.94 4.47 9.14
N GLN A 38 -7.93 3.18 9.46
CA GLN A 38 -8.07 2.68 10.83
C GLN A 38 -6.89 3.10 11.72
N LEU A 39 -5.66 3.03 11.21
CA LEU A 39 -4.48 3.55 11.91
C LEU A 39 -4.62 5.05 12.22
N SER A 40 -5.04 5.85 11.24
CA SER A 40 -5.24 7.28 11.40
C SER A 40 -6.29 7.60 12.47
N MET A 41 -7.42 6.88 12.44
CA MET A 41 -8.46 7.01 13.46
C MET A 41 -7.96 6.59 14.85
N GLY A 42 -7.20 5.49 14.94
CA GLY A 42 -6.62 5.01 16.19
C GLY A 42 -5.61 5.99 16.81
N MET A 43 -4.78 6.63 15.98
CA MET A 43 -3.84 7.67 16.43
C MET A 43 -4.53 8.91 16.98
N GLN A 44 -5.72 9.25 16.47
CA GLN A 44 -6.53 10.37 16.95
C GLN A 44 -7.45 9.97 18.11
N GLY A 45 -7.62 8.67 18.33
CA GLY A 45 -8.53 8.08 19.32
C GLY A 45 -7.96 8.03 20.74
N PRO A 46 -8.54 7.17 21.60
CA PRO A 46 -8.26 7.15 23.04
C PRO A 46 -6.87 6.60 23.40
N VAL A 47 -6.09 6.14 22.41
CA VAL A 47 -4.81 5.43 22.60
C VAL A 47 -3.72 6.32 23.24
N GLY A 48 -3.97 7.61 23.47
CA GLY A 48 -3.12 8.43 24.33
C GLY A 48 -1.69 8.61 23.81
N LEU A 49 -1.47 8.40 22.50
CA LEU A 49 -0.16 8.51 21.87
C LEU A 49 0.37 9.95 21.95
N SER A 50 1.64 10.08 22.33
CA SER A 50 2.37 11.34 22.29
C SER A 50 2.54 11.84 20.85
N PHE A 51 2.91 13.10 20.70
CA PHE A 51 3.22 13.68 19.38
C PHE A 51 4.36 12.92 18.70
N ASP A 52 5.43 12.61 19.44
CA ASP A 52 6.59 11.89 18.93
C ASP A 52 6.21 10.48 18.44
N GLN A 53 5.40 9.75 19.21
CA GLN A 53 4.91 8.44 18.79
C GLN A 53 4.09 8.49 17.50
N ARG A 54 3.28 9.54 17.32
CA ARG A 54 2.50 9.74 16.08
C ARG A 54 3.41 10.08 14.90
N ALA A 55 4.48 10.84 15.14
CA ALA A 55 5.47 11.18 14.12
C ALA A 55 6.23 9.92 13.67
N ASP A 56 6.70 9.10 14.61
CA ASP A 56 7.38 7.83 14.33
C ASP A 56 6.49 6.87 13.53
N ILE A 57 5.20 6.78 13.88
CA ILE A 57 4.21 5.99 13.13
C ILE A 57 4.05 6.54 11.71
N ALA A 58 3.94 7.86 11.55
CA ALA A 58 3.78 8.48 10.24
C ALA A 58 5.00 8.24 9.34
N GLU A 59 6.21 8.35 9.86
CA GLU A 59 7.45 8.06 9.14
C GLU A 59 7.50 6.60 8.69
N ALA A 60 7.21 5.66 9.60
CA ALA A 60 7.18 4.24 9.26
C ALA A 60 6.12 3.88 8.20
N VAL A 61 4.98 4.59 8.17
CA VAL A 61 3.96 4.41 7.11
C VAL A 61 4.44 4.99 5.78
N ILE A 62 5.13 6.14 5.78
CA ILE A 62 5.68 6.76 4.56
C ILE A 62 6.65 5.81 3.87
N ASP A 63 7.55 5.15 4.60
CA ASP A 63 8.52 4.20 4.03
C ASP A 63 7.83 3.01 3.33
N LEU A 64 6.71 2.54 3.89
CA LEU A 64 5.90 1.46 3.31
C LEU A 64 5.19 1.92 2.04
N GLU A 65 4.63 3.14 2.04
CA GLU A 65 3.98 3.74 0.87
C GLU A 65 4.97 4.02 -0.26
N ASP A 66 6.18 4.48 0.07
CA ASP A 66 7.24 4.70 -0.90
C ASP A 66 7.74 3.40 -1.52
N SER A 67 7.86 2.33 -0.73
CA SER A 67 8.20 1.01 -1.26
C SER A 67 7.16 0.50 -2.27
N TYR A 68 5.87 0.70 -1.99
CA TYR A 68 4.79 0.40 -2.92
C TYR A 68 4.86 1.27 -4.20
N ARG A 69 5.06 2.59 -4.04
CA ARG A 69 5.18 3.54 -5.15
C ARG A 69 6.33 3.17 -6.10
N LEU A 70 7.49 2.81 -5.55
CA LEU A 70 8.64 2.39 -6.35
C LEU A 70 8.37 1.08 -7.10
N ALA A 71 7.68 0.12 -6.48
CA ALA A 71 7.28 -1.11 -7.16
C ALA A 71 6.31 -0.83 -8.32
N TRP A 72 5.36 0.09 -8.12
CA TRP A 72 4.43 0.53 -9.16
C TRP A 72 5.15 1.21 -10.33
N GLU A 73 6.07 2.13 -10.04
CA GLU A 73 6.90 2.79 -11.04
C GLU A 73 7.74 1.78 -11.83
N SER A 74 8.26 0.73 -11.19
CA SER A 74 9.04 -0.32 -11.88
C SER A 74 8.18 -1.14 -12.85
N VAL A 75 6.92 -1.46 -12.50
CA VAL A 75 5.97 -2.12 -13.43
C VAL A 75 5.71 -1.23 -14.65
N ALA A 76 5.51 0.07 -14.44
CA ALA A 76 5.22 1.01 -15.53
C ALA A 76 6.42 1.20 -16.47
N ASN A 77 7.65 1.18 -15.94
CA ASN A 77 8.86 1.46 -16.72
C ASN A 77 9.48 0.22 -17.39
N GLU A 78 9.15 -1.00 -16.95
CA GLU A 78 9.74 -2.25 -17.44
C GLU A 78 8.67 -3.23 -17.98
N PRO A 79 7.97 -2.89 -19.08
CA PRO A 79 6.86 -3.70 -19.60
C PRO A 79 7.29 -5.10 -20.09
N GLU A 80 8.57 -5.28 -20.43
CA GLU A 80 9.14 -6.57 -20.87
C GLU A 80 9.28 -7.58 -19.73
N GLN A 81 9.40 -7.10 -18.49
CA GLN A 81 9.50 -7.92 -17.27
C GLN A 81 8.20 -7.91 -16.44
N ARG A 82 7.10 -7.46 -17.06
CA ARG A 82 5.87 -7.09 -16.36
C ARG A 82 5.34 -8.15 -15.39
N VAL A 83 5.33 -9.43 -15.76
CA VAL A 83 4.84 -10.51 -14.86
C VAL A 83 5.63 -10.57 -13.55
N GLN A 84 6.96 -10.55 -13.62
CA GLN A 84 7.82 -10.56 -12.43
C GLN A 84 7.68 -9.27 -11.61
N LYS A 85 7.54 -8.12 -12.27
CA LYS A 85 7.34 -6.82 -11.61
C LYS A 85 5.98 -6.74 -10.92
N LEU A 86 4.95 -7.35 -11.50
CA LEU A 86 3.63 -7.45 -10.91
C LEU A 86 3.62 -8.31 -9.64
N GLU A 87 4.37 -9.41 -9.62
CA GLU A 87 4.57 -10.19 -8.39
C GLU A 87 5.33 -9.37 -7.33
N THR A 88 6.34 -8.61 -7.73
CA THR A 88 7.08 -7.70 -6.84
C THR A 88 6.16 -6.63 -6.24
N LEU A 89 5.27 -6.06 -7.07
CA LEU A 89 4.28 -5.09 -6.66
C LEU A 89 3.25 -5.68 -5.68
N GLU A 90 2.78 -6.91 -5.94
CA GLU A 90 1.90 -7.64 -5.02
C GLU A 90 2.58 -7.86 -3.66
N GLN A 91 3.85 -8.30 -3.65
CA GLN A 91 4.61 -8.48 -2.41
C GLN A 91 4.85 -7.16 -1.67
N ALA A 92 5.15 -6.07 -2.37
CA ALA A 92 5.33 -4.75 -1.76
C ALA A 92 4.03 -4.27 -1.11
N LEU A 93 2.89 -4.47 -1.78
CA LEU A 93 1.57 -4.08 -1.28
C LEU A 93 1.15 -4.92 -0.07
N LEU A 94 1.34 -6.24 -0.11
CA LEU A 94 1.13 -7.13 1.03
C LEU A 94 2.03 -6.76 2.22
N GLY A 95 3.30 -6.43 1.94
CA GLY A 95 4.26 -5.95 2.93
C GLY A 95 3.82 -4.66 3.59
N ALA A 96 3.32 -3.69 2.81
CA ALA A 96 2.80 -2.43 3.32
C ALA A 96 1.58 -2.64 4.24
N VAL A 97 0.60 -3.44 3.81
CA VAL A 97 -0.58 -3.77 4.64
C VAL A 97 -0.17 -4.45 5.95
N THR A 98 0.72 -5.45 5.87
CA THR A 98 1.19 -6.18 7.04
C THR A 98 1.99 -5.28 7.98
N GLY A 99 2.83 -4.41 7.43
CA GLY A 99 3.62 -3.42 8.18
C GLY A 99 2.73 -2.43 8.94
N ILE A 100 1.72 -1.87 8.29
CA ILE A 100 0.75 -0.95 8.92
C ILE A 100 0.00 -1.63 10.06
N ARG A 101 -0.48 -2.86 9.84
CA ARG A 101 -1.16 -3.65 10.89
C ARG A 101 -0.24 -3.93 12.09
N GLU A 102 1.02 -4.24 11.83
CA GLU A 102 2.00 -4.49 12.88
C GLU A 102 2.36 -3.21 13.66
N ILE A 103 2.49 -2.06 12.97
CA ILE A 103 2.67 -0.75 13.62
C ILE A 103 1.48 -0.43 14.52
N ALA A 104 0.25 -0.63 14.03
CA ALA A 104 -0.96 -0.42 14.82
C ALA A 104 -0.97 -1.29 16.08
N ARG A 105 -0.71 -2.60 15.92
CA ARG A 105 -0.66 -3.56 17.03
C ARG A 105 0.36 -3.18 18.09
N ARG A 106 1.57 -2.77 17.70
CA ARG A 106 2.63 -2.34 18.64
C ARG A 106 2.25 -1.10 19.44
N ASN A 107 1.38 -0.27 18.88
CA ASN A 107 0.90 0.96 19.49
C ASN A 107 -0.48 0.81 20.16
N GLY A 108 -1.01 -0.42 20.27
CA GLY A 108 -2.31 -0.66 20.91
C GLY A 108 -3.51 -0.12 20.12
N ILE A 109 -3.33 0.11 18.81
CA ILE A 109 -4.40 0.49 17.89
C ILE A 109 -5.00 -0.77 17.28
N GLU A 110 -6.32 -0.93 17.44
CA GLU A 110 -7.07 -2.03 16.85
C GLU A 110 -7.37 -1.73 15.37
N ILE A 111 -7.11 -2.69 14.49
CA ILE A 111 -7.43 -2.65 13.06
C ILE A 111 -8.13 -3.97 12.71
N ASP A 112 -9.31 -3.88 12.13
CA ASP A 112 -10.08 -5.03 11.65
C ASP A 112 -9.39 -5.71 10.47
N CYS A 113 -9.28 -7.04 10.56
CA CYS A 113 -8.84 -7.89 9.46
C CYS A 113 -10.02 -8.16 8.50
N CYS A 114 -10.19 -7.31 7.49
CA CYS A 114 -10.94 -7.69 6.29
C CYS A 114 -10.11 -8.66 5.40
#